data_AF-A0A1F2RSE9-F1
#
_entry.id   AF-A0A1F2RSE9-F1
#
_cell.length_a   1.000
_cell.length_b   1.000
_cell.length_c   1.000
_cell.angle_alpha   90.00
_cell.angle_beta   90.00
_cell.angle_gamma   90.00
#
_symmetry.space_group_name_H-M   'P 1'
#
loop_
_entity.id
_entity.type
_entity.pdbx_description
1 polymer ?
#
loop_
_entity_poly.entity_id
_entity_poly.type
_entity_poly.pdbx_seq_one_letter_code
_entity_poly.pdbx_strand_id
1 'polypeptide(L)'
;MRRWYVVMLLLGAMFSAKSGVADTIILDADTPATGSGLGVSPLVTPSGTITFAGEIRDRDSDPDFNAAGALGNVFDISGGSTALMSFDFDVSSITFIYGGNFGVFDIEARDIGGVVLDSFFQASTDDGEPAGPITLSGPGIRSIFWEDPGNSFAPIDNLTIETARTVPEPSSLLLLGTGLIGFWRLRRKKA
;
A
#
# COMPACT_ATOMS: atom_id res chain seq x y z
N MET A 1 -36.04 31.21 -45.50
CA MET A 1 -35.90 31.86 -44.18
C MET A 1 -35.62 30.81 -43.10
N ARG A 2 -34.53 31.01 -42.35
CA ARG A 2 -34.28 30.62 -40.95
C ARG A 2 -34.63 29.20 -40.48
N ARG A 3 -33.63 28.32 -40.29
CA ARG A 3 -33.62 27.18 -39.32
C ARG A 3 -32.27 26.39 -39.32
N TRP A 4 -31.13 27.01 -38.98
CA TRP A 4 -29.82 26.30 -38.95
C TRP A 4 -28.82 26.76 -37.87
N TYR A 5 -29.24 27.24 -36.69
CA TYR A 5 -28.31 27.83 -35.70
C TYR A 5 -28.36 27.27 -34.26
N VAL A 6 -28.84 26.05 -34.00
CA VAL A 6 -29.09 25.61 -32.59
C VAL A 6 -28.19 24.50 -32.04
N VAL A 7 -27.27 23.88 -32.80
CA VAL A 7 -26.59 22.65 -32.29
C VAL A 7 -25.07 22.79 -32.16
N MET A 8 -24.58 23.86 -31.54
CA MET A 8 -23.14 23.98 -31.26
C MET A 8 -22.85 24.60 -29.89
N LEU A 9 -23.52 24.12 -28.84
CA LEU A 9 -23.27 24.58 -27.48
C LEU A 9 -23.51 23.44 -26.49
N LEU A 10 -22.64 22.43 -26.49
CA LEU A 10 -22.63 21.41 -25.44
C LEU A 10 -21.33 20.60 -25.46
N LEU A 11 -20.81 20.37 -24.25
CA LEU A 11 -19.65 19.54 -23.88
C LEU A 11 -18.26 20.19 -23.93
N GLY A 12 -18.12 21.35 -23.30
CA GLY A 12 -16.90 21.67 -22.55
C GLY A 12 -16.99 21.07 -21.15
N ALA A 13 -17.07 19.74 -21.02
CA ALA A 13 -16.91 19.10 -19.72
C ALA A 13 -15.42 19.22 -19.35
N MET A 14 -15.08 20.24 -18.55
CA MET A 14 -13.77 20.33 -17.90
C MET A 14 -13.65 19.16 -16.92
N PHE A 15 -13.12 18.05 -17.40
CA PHE A 15 -12.67 16.97 -16.53
C PHE A 15 -11.38 17.47 -15.87
N SER A 16 -11.52 18.01 -14.66
CA SER A 16 -10.39 18.29 -13.80
C SER A 16 -9.80 16.96 -13.37
N ALA A 17 -8.68 16.58 -13.98
CA ALA A 17 -7.94 15.40 -13.59
C ALA A 17 -7.39 15.66 -12.18
N LYS A 18 -7.98 15.04 -11.15
CA LYS A 18 -7.49 15.16 -9.77
C LYS A 18 -6.11 14.54 -9.73
N SER A 19 -5.06 15.36 -9.67
CA SER A 19 -3.74 14.89 -9.27
C SER A 19 -3.88 14.26 -7.90
N GLY A 20 -3.63 12.96 -7.80
CA GLY A 20 -3.41 12.33 -6.51
C GLY A 20 -2.24 13.04 -5.84
N VAL A 21 -2.42 13.40 -4.57
CA VAL A 21 -1.30 13.72 -3.69
C VAL A 21 -0.87 12.37 -3.11
N ALA A 22 0.44 12.17 -2.94
CA ALA A 22 0.91 11.03 -2.16
C ALA A 22 0.44 11.24 -0.72
N ASP A 23 -0.29 10.27 -0.19
CA ASP A 23 -0.82 10.31 1.16
C ASP A 23 0.04 9.42 2.06
N THR A 24 0.26 9.86 3.30
CA THR A 24 0.90 9.06 4.33
C THR A 24 -0.17 8.40 5.20
N ILE A 25 -0.11 7.08 5.37
CA ILE A 25 -0.95 6.30 6.28
C ILE A 25 -0.05 5.77 7.40
N ILE A 26 -0.47 5.98 8.65
CA ILE A 26 0.21 5.42 9.83
C ILE A 26 -0.60 4.23 10.33
N LEU A 27 0.05 3.08 10.47
CA LEU A 27 -0.50 1.92 11.17
C LEU A 27 0.26 1.69 12.47
N ASP A 28 -0.50 1.53 13.53
CA ASP A 28 -0.02 1.34 14.89
C ASP A 28 -0.90 0.27 15.53
N ALA A 29 -0.30 -0.84 15.92
CA ALA A 29 -1.01 -2.00 16.45
C ALA A 29 -1.61 -1.73 17.85
N ASP A 30 -1.23 -0.65 18.54
CA ASP A 30 -1.86 -0.22 19.79
C ASP A 30 -3.13 0.60 19.60
N THR A 31 -3.28 1.24 18.45
CA THR A 31 -4.36 2.21 18.23
C THR A 31 -5.49 1.59 17.40
N PRO A 32 -6.74 1.51 17.92
CA PRO A 32 -7.85 0.90 17.17
C PRO A 32 -8.17 1.54 15.83
N ALA A 33 -7.95 2.86 15.71
CA ALA A 33 -8.21 3.59 14.47
C ALA A 33 -7.19 3.27 13.36
N THR A 34 -6.03 2.70 13.70
CA THR A 34 -4.89 2.57 12.78
C THR A 34 -4.29 1.18 12.75
N GLY A 35 -4.62 0.26 13.67
CA GLY A 35 -4.01 -1.07 13.62
C GLY A 35 -4.61 -2.12 14.54
N SER A 36 -4.99 -1.82 15.78
CA SER A 36 -5.33 -2.87 16.75
C SER A 36 -6.54 -3.75 16.38
N GLY A 37 -7.39 -3.27 15.46
CA GLY A 37 -8.52 -4.03 14.90
C GLY A 37 -8.22 -4.84 13.62
N LEU A 38 -7.02 -4.70 13.03
CA LEU A 38 -6.69 -5.26 11.72
C LEU A 38 -6.68 -6.80 11.68
N GLY A 39 -6.48 -7.45 12.82
CA GLY A 39 -6.58 -8.92 12.95
C GLY A 39 -8.02 -9.46 12.84
N VAL A 40 -9.03 -8.59 12.88
CA VAL A 40 -10.46 -8.98 12.85
C VAL A 40 -11.21 -8.33 11.68
N SER A 41 -10.88 -7.09 11.34
CA SER A 41 -11.55 -6.33 10.29
C SER A 41 -10.57 -5.50 9.45
N PRO A 42 -10.78 -5.38 8.13
CA PRO A 42 -10.00 -4.47 7.30
C PRO A 42 -10.09 -3.01 7.74
N LEU A 43 -9.00 -2.25 7.57
CA LEU A 43 -8.97 -0.80 7.77
C LEU A 43 -9.28 -0.09 6.44
N VAL A 44 -10.33 0.73 6.44
CA VAL A 44 -10.70 1.55 5.26
C VAL A 44 -10.12 2.96 5.42
N THR A 45 -9.34 3.38 4.43
CA THR A 45 -8.69 4.69 4.35
C THR A 45 -9.19 5.46 3.11
N PRO A 46 -8.88 6.76 2.98
CA PRO A 46 -9.17 7.51 1.75
C PRO A 46 -8.46 6.97 0.50
N SER A 47 -7.31 6.31 0.66
CA SER A 47 -6.56 5.71 -0.44
C SER A 47 -7.09 4.33 -0.82
N GLY A 48 -7.72 3.62 0.12
CA GLY A 48 -8.27 2.29 -0.08
C GLY A 48 -8.30 1.44 1.20
N THR A 49 -8.41 0.13 1.04
CA THR A 49 -8.54 -0.86 2.12
C THR A 49 -7.21 -1.57 2.41
N ILE A 50 -6.91 -1.73 3.70
CA ILE A 50 -5.77 -2.50 4.22
C ILE A 50 -6.31 -3.72 4.95
N THR A 51 -5.76 -4.89 4.65
CA THR A 51 -6.09 -6.16 5.31
C THR A 51 -4.85 -6.79 5.89
N PHE A 52 -4.98 -7.44 7.05
CA PHE A 52 -3.89 -8.16 7.68
C PHE A 52 -4.29 -9.61 7.95
N ALA A 53 -3.45 -10.54 7.53
CA ALA A 53 -3.53 -11.96 7.81
C ALA A 53 -2.29 -12.34 8.63
N GLY A 54 -2.46 -12.32 9.95
CA GLY A 54 -1.47 -12.59 10.98
C GLY A 54 -2.17 -12.45 12.34
N GLU A 55 -1.44 -12.13 13.39
CA GLU A 55 -2.00 -11.82 14.70
C GLU A 55 -1.52 -10.48 15.21
N ILE A 56 -2.37 -9.87 16.04
CA ILE A 56 -2.00 -8.71 16.84
C ILE A 56 -1.88 -9.22 18.26
N ARG A 57 -0.71 -9.04 18.84
CA ARG A 57 -0.42 -9.51 20.20
C ARG A 57 0.49 -8.53 20.92
N ASP A 58 0.48 -8.63 22.24
CA ASP A 58 1.50 -8.00 23.07
C ASP A 58 2.86 -8.64 22.72
N ARG A 59 3.85 -7.79 22.47
CA ARG A 59 5.19 -8.19 21.97
C ARG A 59 6.13 -8.72 23.04
N ASP A 60 5.63 -8.89 24.27
CA ASP A 60 6.43 -9.13 25.46
C ASP A 60 7.44 -8.00 25.74
N SER A 61 8.40 -8.24 26.62
CA SER A 61 9.38 -7.25 27.06
C SER A 61 10.72 -7.37 26.32
N ASP A 62 10.72 -7.13 25.00
CA ASP A 62 11.95 -7.09 24.18
C ASP A 62 12.64 -5.72 24.31
N PRO A 63 13.82 -5.62 24.97
CA PRO A 63 14.49 -4.34 25.21
C PRO A 63 14.94 -3.61 23.94
N ASP A 64 15.38 -4.34 22.91
CA ASP A 64 15.93 -3.76 21.68
C ASP A 64 14.79 -3.23 20.81
N PHE A 65 13.70 -3.98 20.71
CA PHE A 65 12.50 -3.54 20.00
C PHE A 65 11.78 -2.39 20.74
N ASN A 66 11.83 -2.35 22.08
CA ASN A 66 11.40 -1.19 22.87
C ASN A 66 12.26 0.04 22.55
N ALA A 67 13.59 -0.13 22.54
CA ALA A 67 14.54 0.96 22.29
C ALA A 67 14.40 1.53 20.87
N ALA A 68 13.99 0.69 19.90
CA ALA A 68 13.68 1.10 18.54
C ALA A 68 12.39 1.93 18.43
N GLY A 69 11.54 1.94 19.46
CA GLY A 69 10.35 2.78 19.54
C GLY A 69 9.03 2.09 19.24
N ALA A 70 9.03 0.78 18.97
CA ALA A 70 7.80 -0.01 19.05
C ALA A 70 7.33 0.00 20.51
N LEU A 71 6.01 -0.05 20.76
CA LEU A 71 5.39 -0.13 22.09
C LEU A 71 4.17 -1.06 22.03
N GLY A 72 3.80 -1.67 23.17
CA GLY A 72 2.57 -2.45 23.31
C GLY A 72 2.37 -3.60 22.32
N ASN A 73 1.23 -3.57 21.62
CA ASN A 73 0.82 -4.58 20.66
C ASN A 73 1.57 -4.41 19.34
N VAL A 74 1.79 -5.52 18.63
CA VAL A 74 2.53 -5.56 17.37
C VAL A 74 1.82 -6.42 16.35
N PHE A 75 2.14 -6.23 15.07
CA PHE A 75 1.71 -7.11 13.99
C PHE A 75 2.70 -8.27 13.88
N ASP A 76 2.22 -9.50 14.05
CA ASP A 76 3.06 -10.68 14.05
C ASP A 76 2.44 -11.85 13.27
N ILE A 77 3.21 -12.92 13.14
CA ILE A 77 2.84 -14.17 12.52
C ILE A 77 1.87 -14.93 13.44
N SER A 78 0.73 -15.38 12.90
CA SER A 78 -0.23 -16.20 13.66
C SER A 78 -0.21 -17.67 13.28
N GLY A 79 -0.01 -18.55 14.26
CA GLY A 79 -0.26 -20.00 14.14
C GLY A 79 0.48 -20.71 13.01
N GLY A 80 1.58 -20.12 12.52
CA GLY A 80 2.36 -20.56 11.35
C GLY A 80 3.72 -19.87 11.31
N SER A 81 4.32 -19.80 10.11
CA SER A 81 5.64 -19.17 9.89
C SER A 81 5.56 -17.89 9.05
N THR A 82 4.36 -17.39 8.74
CA THR A 82 4.17 -16.28 7.77
C THR A 82 3.06 -15.32 8.17
N ALA A 83 3.20 -14.05 7.82
CA ALA A 83 2.17 -13.03 7.88
C ALA A 83 2.08 -12.24 6.58
N LEU A 84 0.91 -11.68 6.30
CA LEU A 84 0.63 -10.93 5.07
C LEU A 84 -0.20 -9.68 5.38
N MET A 85 0.30 -8.52 4.99
CA MET A 85 -0.48 -7.29 4.92
C MET A 85 -0.69 -6.92 3.46
N SER A 86 -1.94 -6.66 3.06
CA SER A 86 -2.31 -6.37 1.66
C SER A 86 -3.05 -5.05 1.52
N PHE A 87 -2.88 -4.42 0.36
CA PHE A 87 -3.42 -3.12 -0.01
C PHE A 87 -4.26 -3.25 -1.29
N ASP A 88 -5.47 -2.69 -1.30
CA ASP A 88 -6.27 -2.57 -2.52
C ASP A 88 -5.90 -1.36 -3.40
N PHE A 89 -4.89 -0.59 -2.97
CA PHE A 89 -4.31 0.57 -3.64
C PHE A 89 -2.79 0.41 -3.82
N ASP A 90 -2.19 1.30 -4.60
CA ASP A 90 -0.76 1.27 -4.88
C ASP A 90 0.02 1.98 -3.78
N VAL A 91 1.00 1.28 -3.22
CA VAL A 91 1.96 1.80 -2.25
C VAL A 91 3.29 2.05 -2.95
N SER A 92 4.01 3.10 -2.52
CA SER A 92 5.33 3.47 -3.05
C SER A 92 6.46 3.11 -2.11
N SER A 93 6.24 3.22 -0.79
CA SER A 93 7.17 2.74 0.22
C SER A 93 6.45 2.45 1.53
N ILE A 94 7.05 1.57 2.33
CA ILE A 94 6.57 1.18 3.66
C ILE A 94 7.78 1.21 4.56
N THR A 95 7.72 2.04 5.61
CA THR A 95 8.70 2.01 6.70
C THR A 95 8.07 1.36 7.90
N PHE A 96 8.77 0.45 8.57
CA PHE A 96 8.28 -0.24 9.77
C PHE A 96 9.44 -0.48 10.73
N ILE A 97 9.12 -0.59 12.01
CA ILE A 97 10.09 -1.05 13.00
C ILE A 97 10.01 -2.58 13.02
N TYR A 98 11.13 -3.24 12.80
CA TYR A 98 11.28 -4.67 13.05
C TYR A 98 12.09 -4.89 14.33
N GLY A 99 11.93 -6.07 14.91
CA GLY A 99 12.72 -6.53 16.03
C GLY A 99 12.31 -7.94 16.41
N GLY A 100 12.81 -8.40 17.53
CA GLY A 100 12.39 -9.64 18.14
C GLY A 100 13.37 -10.10 19.20
N ASN A 101 12.99 -11.16 19.89
CA ASN A 101 13.80 -11.77 20.93
C ASN A 101 14.37 -13.14 20.50
N PHE A 102 13.75 -13.80 19.52
CA PHE A 102 14.22 -15.08 19.02
C PHE A 102 13.65 -15.34 17.63
N GLY A 103 14.47 -15.49 16.59
CA GLY A 103 13.92 -15.77 15.26
C GLY A 103 14.81 -15.35 14.10
N VAL A 104 14.29 -15.57 12.91
CA VAL A 104 14.81 -15.05 11.64
C VAL A 104 13.74 -14.13 11.08
N PHE A 105 14.15 -13.04 10.45
CA PHE A 105 13.21 -12.09 9.86
C PHE A 105 13.48 -11.97 8.36
N ASP A 106 12.54 -12.43 7.54
CA ASP A 106 12.56 -12.24 6.09
C ASP A 106 11.25 -11.57 5.66
N ILE A 107 11.33 -10.40 5.04
CA ILE A 107 10.17 -9.63 4.58
C ILE A 107 10.35 -9.16 3.14
N GLU A 108 9.28 -9.26 2.37
CA GLU A 108 9.23 -8.89 0.97
C GLU A 108 8.07 -7.93 0.72
N ALA A 109 8.32 -6.88 -0.05
CA ALA A 109 7.30 -6.05 -0.66
C ALA A 109 6.99 -6.60 -2.06
N ARG A 110 5.71 -6.86 -2.34
CA ARG A 110 5.27 -7.52 -3.58
C ARG A 110 4.25 -6.68 -4.35
N ASP A 111 4.26 -6.80 -5.67
CA ASP A 111 3.26 -6.19 -6.56
C ASP A 111 1.95 -7.03 -6.65
N ILE A 112 1.00 -6.61 -7.51
CA ILE A 112 -0.28 -7.31 -7.69
C ILE A 112 -0.14 -8.73 -8.25
N GLY A 113 0.95 -9.00 -8.97
CA GLY A 113 1.30 -10.30 -9.53
C GLY A 113 2.09 -11.18 -8.57
N GLY A 114 2.39 -10.69 -7.36
CA GLY A 114 3.23 -11.37 -6.38
C GLY A 114 4.74 -11.28 -6.70
N VAL A 115 5.16 -10.40 -7.61
CA VAL A 115 6.57 -10.18 -7.91
C VAL A 115 7.19 -9.38 -6.77
N VAL A 116 8.33 -9.85 -6.25
CA VAL A 116 9.12 -9.14 -5.23
C VAL A 116 9.72 -7.88 -5.84
N LEU A 117 9.37 -6.73 -5.26
CA LEU A 117 9.87 -5.43 -5.64
C LEU A 117 11.07 -5.01 -4.78
N ASP A 118 11.03 -5.36 -3.49
CA ASP A 118 12.07 -5.08 -2.51
C ASP A 118 11.98 -6.10 -1.36
N SER A 119 13.06 -6.27 -0.59
CA SER A 119 13.11 -7.24 0.50
C SER A 119 14.14 -6.86 1.55
N PHE A 120 13.92 -7.31 2.79
CA PHE A 120 14.87 -7.19 3.88
C PHE A 120 15.00 -8.51 4.62
N PHE A 121 16.22 -8.87 5.00
CA PHE A 121 16.54 -10.10 5.71
C PHE A 121 17.47 -9.82 6.89
N GLN A 122 17.13 -10.40 8.04
CA GLN A 122 17.95 -10.42 9.24
C GLN A 122 18.04 -11.88 9.75
N ALA A 123 19.27 -12.37 9.87
CA ALA A 123 19.55 -13.77 10.17
C ALA A 123 19.27 -14.18 11.63
N SER A 124 19.22 -13.21 12.55
CA SER A 124 18.82 -13.41 13.94
C SER A 124 18.17 -12.15 14.49
N THR A 125 17.07 -12.34 15.21
CA THR A 125 16.43 -11.33 16.07
C THR A 125 16.60 -11.72 17.55
N ASP A 126 17.75 -12.27 17.95
CA ASP A 126 18.01 -12.59 19.35
C ASP A 126 18.38 -11.35 20.19
N ASP A 127 18.39 -11.48 21.52
CA ASP A 127 18.85 -10.42 22.45
C ASP A 127 20.19 -9.78 22.02
N GLY A 128 20.20 -8.46 21.84
CA GLY A 128 21.36 -7.67 21.43
C GLY A 128 21.56 -7.57 19.92
N GLU A 129 20.71 -8.20 19.12
CA GLU A 129 20.66 -8.00 17.67
C GLU A 129 20.04 -6.64 17.31
N PRO A 130 20.34 -6.10 16.12
CA PRO A 130 19.76 -4.83 15.69
C PRO A 130 18.23 -4.91 15.57
N ALA A 131 17.55 -3.91 16.15
CA ALA A 131 16.16 -3.58 15.89
C ALA A 131 16.06 -2.15 15.40
N GLY A 132 15.05 -1.83 14.57
CA GLY A 132 14.94 -0.47 14.05
C GLY A 132 14.05 -0.32 12.83
N PRO A 133 13.94 0.93 12.33
CA PRO A 133 13.18 1.21 11.13
C PRO A 133 13.87 0.63 9.89
N ILE A 134 13.11 -0.07 9.07
CA ILE A 134 13.48 -0.50 7.72
C ILE A 134 12.44 0.04 6.76
N THR A 135 12.90 0.46 5.57
CA THR A 135 12.03 0.93 4.49
C THR A 135 12.14 -0.02 3.32
N LEU A 136 11.01 -0.57 2.89
CA LEU A 136 10.87 -1.24 1.59
C LEU A 136 10.24 -0.29 0.60
N SER A 137 10.76 -0.24 -0.62
CA SER A 137 10.32 0.73 -1.63
C SER A 137 10.19 0.10 -3.02
N GLY A 138 9.13 0.48 -3.73
CA GLY A 138 8.85 -0.08 -5.04
C GLY A 138 7.60 0.53 -5.66
N PRO A 139 7.54 0.67 -6.98
CA PRO A 139 6.34 1.18 -7.63
C PRO A 139 5.22 0.15 -7.56
N GLY A 140 4.09 0.53 -6.97
CA GLY A 140 2.88 -0.29 -6.99
C GLY A 140 2.97 -1.50 -6.05
N ILE A 141 3.55 -1.35 -4.87
CA ILE A 141 3.48 -2.35 -3.82
C ILE A 141 2.01 -2.60 -3.48
N ARG A 142 1.64 -3.88 -3.41
CA ARG A 142 0.28 -4.38 -3.11
C ARG A 142 0.22 -5.26 -1.88
N SER A 143 1.36 -5.75 -1.41
CA SER A 143 1.46 -6.43 -0.13
C SER A 143 2.87 -6.38 0.43
N ILE A 144 2.96 -6.57 1.74
CA ILE A 144 4.16 -7.05 2.40
C ILE A 144 3.88 -8.44 2.97
N PHE A 145 4.79 -9.35 2.71
CA PHE A 145 4.76 -10.72 3.20
C PHE A 145 6.03 -10.93 4.02
N TRP A 146 5.91 -11.45 5.23
CA TRP A 146 7.08 -11.79 6.01
C TRP A 146 6.95 -13.14 6.68
N GLU A 147 8.09 -13.74 6.94
CA GLU A 147 8.20 -15.05 7.54
C GLU A 147 9.31 -15.11 8.58
N ASP A 148 9.08 -16.00 9.55
CA ASP A 148 10.10 -16.47 10.50
C ASP A 148 10.23 -17.99 10.35
N PRO A 149 11.21 -18.47 9.57
CA PRO A 149 11.47 -19.90 9.44
C PRO A 149 12.03 -20.54 10.73
N GLY A 150 12.46 -19.74 11.70
CA GLY A 150 13.13 -20.19 12.91
C GLY A 150 12.19 -20.48 14.07
N ASN A 151 11.35 -19.50 14.47
CA ASN A 151 10.64 -19.58 15.75
C ASN A 151 9.25 -18.87 15.82
N SER A 152 8.66 -18.48 14.68
CA SER A 152 7.37 -17.79 14.63
C SER A 152 7.29 -16.47 15.42
N PHE A 153 8.41 -15.74 15.57
CA PHE A 153 8.46 -14.43 16.21
C PHE A 153 9.16 -13.43 15.29
N ALA A 154 8.37 -12.77 14.44
CA ALA A 154 8.83 -11.74 13.52
C ALA A 154 7.87 -10.54 13.56
N PRO A 155 7.81 -9.84 14.70
CA PRO A 155 6.90 -8.72 14.84
C PRO A 155 7.39 -7.49 14.08
N ILE A 156 6.42 -6.74 13.57
CA ILE A 156 6.62 -5.38 13.07
C ILE A 156 5.64 -4.42 13.72
N ASP A 157 6.01 -3.15 13.79
CA ASP A 157 5.16 -2.11 14.36
C ASP A 157 5.44 -0.72 13.75
N ASN A 158 4.60 0.26 14.08
CA ASN A 158 4.72 1.67 13.68
C ASN A 158 4.95 1.86 12.18
N LEU A 159 4.09 1.25 11.36
CA LEU A 159 4.21 1.31 9.91
C LEU A 159 3.85 2.71 9.41
N THR A 160 4.71 3.28 8.57
CA THR A 160 4.46 4.47 7.77
C THR A 160 4.38 4.07 6.31
N ILE A 161 3.20 4.16 5.71
CA ILE A 161 2.90 3.76 4.34
C ILE A 161 2.74 5.01 3.49
N GLU A 162 3.55 5.13 2.45
CA GLU A 162 3.47 6.21 1.47
C GLU A 162 2.75 5.73 0.23
N THR A 163 1.58 6.29 -0.08
CA THR A 163 0.80 5.87 -1.25
C THR A 163 1.43 6.36 -2.55
N ALA A 164 1.30 5.55 -3.60
CA ALA A 164 1.78 5.94 -4.91
C ALA A 164 0.96 7.13 -5.42
N ARG A 165 1.67 8.15 -5.90
CA ARG A 165 1.03 9.29 -6.54
C ARG A 165 0.30 8.81 -7.79
N THR A 166 -1.03 8.84 -7.78
CA THR A 166 -1.81 8.60 -9.00
C THR A 166 -1.59 9.77 -9.95
N VAL A 167 -0.78 9.54 -10.98
CA VAL A 167 -0.63 10.49 -12.08
C VAL A 167 -1.94 10.42 -12.86
N PRO A 168 -2.72 11.51 -12.94
CA PRO A 168 -3.96 11.46 -13.69
C PRO A 168 -3.65 11.13 -15.14
N GLU A 169 -4.43 10.23 -15.74
CA GLU A 169 -4.29 9.96 -17.16
C GLU A 169 -4.35 11.29 -17.92
N PRO A 170 -3.35 11.59 -18.77
CA PRO A 170 -3.30 12.87 -19.43
C PRO A 170 -4.52 12.97 -20.35
N SER A 171 -5.29 14.06 -20.21
CA SER A 171 -6.53 14.31 -20.96
C SER A 171 -6.35 14.21 -22.49
N SER A 172 -5.10 14.25 -22.95
CA SER A 172 -4.68 13.95 -24.32
C SER A 172 -5.12 12.57 -24.83
N LEU A 173 -5.17 11.52 -24.00
CA LEU A 173 -5.63 10.18 -24.43
C LEU A 173 -7.12 10.18 -24.77
N LEU A 174 -7.91 10.85 -23.93
CA LEU A 174 -9.33 11.12 -24.19
C LEU A 174 -9.54 12.00 -25.43
N LEU A 175 -8.73 13.05 -25.60
CA LEU A 175 -8.79 13.91 -26.78
C LEU A 175 -8.44 13.14 -28.06
N LEU A 176 -7.45 12.27 -28.00
CA LEU A 176 -7.07 11.40 -29.11
C LEU A 176 -8.22 10.44 -29.46
N GLY A 177 -8.79 9.76 -28.46
CA GLY A 177 -9.91 8.84 -28.66
C GLY A 177 -11.16 9.53 -29.24
N THR A 178 -11.54 10.68 -28.68
CA THR A 178 -12.68 11.46 -29.18
C THR A 178 -12.43 12.06 -30.57
N GLY A 179 -11.19 12.50 -30.83
CA GLY A 179 -10.76 12.96 -32.15
C GLY A 179 -10.88 11.87 -33.21
N LEU A 180 -10.41 10.65 -32.92
CA LEU A 180 -10.51 9.50 -33.85
C LEU A 180 -11.97 9.15 -34.17
N ILE A 181 -12.86 9.15 -33.18
CA ILE A 181 -14.30 8.92 -33.38
C ILE A 181 -14.91 10.02 -34.28
N GLY A 182 -14.50 11.27 -34.07
CA GLY A 182 -14.90 12.41 -34.91
C GLY A 182 -14.47 12.23 -36.36
N PHE A 183 -13.19 11.89 -36.61
CA PHE A 183 -12.67 11.63 -37.95
C PHE A 183 -13.37 10.47 -38.65
N TRP A 184 -13.66 9.39 -37.92
CA TRP A 184 -14.38 8.24 -38.49
C TRP A 184 -15.80 8.60 -38.94
N ARG A 185 -16.53 9.39 -38.13
CA ARG A 185 -17.87 9.88 -38.51
C ARG A 185 -17.82 10.81 -39.73
N LEU A 186 -16.80 11.66 -39.83
CA LEU A 186 -16.61 12.53 -41.00
C LEU A 186 -16.34 11.72 -42.28
N ARG A 187 -15.57 10.63 -42.17
CA ARG A 187 -15.29 9.74 -43.32
C ARG A 187 -16.55 9.04 -43.84
N ARG A 188 -17.46 8.61 -42.96
CA ARG A 188 -18.70 7.92 -43.36
C ARG A 188 -19.73 8.81 -44.04
N LYS A 189 -19.64 10.13 -43.95
CA LYS A 189 -20.58 11.04 -44.64
C LYS A 189 -20.21 11.33 -46.10
N LYS A 190 -19.02 10.93 -46.55
CA LYS A 190 -18.53 11.16 -47.92
C LYS A 190 -18.64 9.93 -48.84
N ALA A 191 -19.00 8.78 -48.29
CA ALA A 191 -19.32 7.56 -49.05
C ALA A 191 -20.83 7.38 -49.05
#